data_AF-A0A845SP85-F1
#
_entry.id   AF-A0A845SP85-F1
#
_cell.length_a   1.000
_cell.length_b   1.000
_cell.length_c   1.000
_cell.angle_alpha   90.00
_cell.angle_beta   90.00
_cell.angle_gamma   90.00
#
_symmetry.space_group_name_H-M   'P 1'
#
loop_
_entity.id
_entity.type
_entity.pdbx_description
1 polymer ?
#
loop_
_entity_poly.entity_id
_entity_poly.type
_entity_poly.pdbx_seq_one_letter_code
_entity_poly.pdbx_strand_id
1 'polypeptide(L)'
;MKRIVIVCFIMVGIIATGVGSLVHLIRVSDEMDQMLSEVAQAIDRDDLEHAASIADQFSSAWKKNEAVMTRYIHHDELDMINGVVARLPALAQYGAKAEYAAEVDRLRKLISHIRDSEIPNLSNIF
;
A
#
# COMPACT_ATOMS: atom_id res chain seq x y z
N MET A 1 -43.22 6.84 -0.51
CA MET A 1 -42.76 5.44 -0.50
C MET A 1 -41.68 5.15 -1.55
N LYS A 2 -41.94 5.19 -2.87
CA LYS A 2 -40.92 4.89 -3.90
C LYS A 2 -39.63 5.73 -3.78
N ARG A 3 -39.75 7.03 -3.48
CA ARG A 3 -38.61 7.93 -3.24
C ARG A 3 -37.77 7.52 -2.01
N ILE A 4 -38.42 7.09 -0.92
CA ILE A 4 -37.75 6.66 0.32
C ILE A 4 -36.94 5.39 0.04
N VAL A 5 -37.53 4.43 -0.67
CA VAL A 5 -36.83 3.18 -1.06
C VAL A 5 -35.58 3.49 -1.89
N ILE A 6 -35.67 4.38 -2.88
CA ILE A 6 -34.52 4.80 -3.70
C ILE A 6 -33.42 5.43 -2.83
N VAL A 7 -33.78 6.32 -1.90
CA VAL A 7 -32.81 6.96 -0.99
C VAL A 7 -32.12 5.92 -0.12
N CYS A 8 -32.86 4.96 0.44
CA CYS A 8 -32.28 3.87 1.22
C CYS A 8 -31.28 3.06 0.40
N PHE A 9 -31.59 2.74 -0.85
CA PHE A 9 -30.66 2.03 -1.74
C PHE A 9 -29.38 2.83 -2.01
N ILE A 10 -29.50 4.13 -2.28
CA ILE A 10 -28.33 5.00 -2.51
C ILE A 10 -27.46 5.04 -1.25
N MET A 11 -28.06 5.19 -0.08
CA MET A 11 -27.34 5.25 1.19
C MET A 11 -26.61 3.93 1.50
N VAL A 12 -27.27 2.80 1.30
CA VAL A 12 -26.64 1.48 1.40
C VAL A 12 -25.49 1.35 0.41
N GLY A 13 -25.65 1.84 -0.83
CA GLY A 13 -24.59 1.85 -1.84
C GLY A 13 -23.35 2.62 -1.38
N ILE A 14 -23.52 3.85 -0.87
CA ILE A 14 -22.42 4.68 -0.36
C ILE A 14 -21.67 3.97 0.78
N ILE A 15 -22.41 3.44 1.75
CA ILE A 15 -21.82 2.72 2.89
C ILE A 15 -21.07 1.47 2.41
N ALA A 16 -21.67 0.70 1.51
CA ALA A 16 -21.04 -0.51 0.97
C ALA A 16 -19.75 -0.18 0.21
N THR A 17 -19.72 0.90 -0.58
CA THR A 17 -18.51 1.34 -1.28
C THR A 17 -17.43 1.80 -0.30
N GLY A 18 -17.78 2.57 0.72
CA GLY A 18 -16.82 3.04 1.74
C GLY A 18 -16.23 1.90 2.58
N VAL A 19 -17.06 0.94 3.00
CA VAL A 19 -16.57 -0.27 3.69
C VAL A 19 -15.72 -1.11 2.74
N GLY A 20 -16.14 -1.25 1.48
CA GLY A 20 -15.39 -1.99 0.46
C GLY A 20 -14.01 -1.41 0.19
N SER A 21 -13.87 -0.09 0.08
CA SER A 21 -12.57 0.56 -0.10
C SER A 21 -11.67 0.39 1.12
N LEU A 22 -12.23 0.51 2.34
CA LEU A 22 -11.47 0.31 3.56
C LEU A 22 -10.96 -1.13 3.72
N VAL A 23 -11.82 -2.12 3.48
CA VAL A 23 -11.43 -3.54 3.51
C VAL A 23 -10.36 -3.83 2.45
N HIS A 24 -10.51 -3.26 1.25
CA HIS A 24 -9.50 -3.39 0.21
C HIS A 24 -8.16 -2.77 0.63
N LEU A 25 -8.16 -1.56 1.18
CA LEU A 25 -6.95 -0.88 1.63
C LEU A 25 -6.22 -1.67 2.73
N ILE A 26 -6.94 -2.17 3.73
CA ILE A 26 -6.36 -2.98 4.80
C ILE A 26 -5.72 -4.24 4.21
N ARG A 27 -6.45 -4.98 3.37
CA ARG A 27 -5.92 -6.19 2.72
C ARG A 27 -4.65 -5.92 1.93
N VAL A 28 -4.64 -4.85 1.13
CA VAL A 28 -3.47 -4.48 0.32
C VAL A 28 -2.30 -4.06 1.21
N SER A 29 -2.55 -3.24 2.23
CA SER A 29 -1.50 -2.76 3.12
C SER A 29 -0.83 -3.90 3.89
N ASP A 30 -1.62 -4.88 4.35
CA ASP A 30 -1.10 -6.06 5.04
C ASP A 30 -0.31 -6.97 4.07
N GLU A 31 -0.80 -7.17 2.85
CA GLU A 31 -0.10 -7.90 1.78
C GLU A 31 1.25 -7.24 1.44
N MET A 32 1.26 -5.90 1.33
CA MET A 32 2.47 -5.11 1.05
C MET A 32 3.47 -5.15 2.22
N ASP A 33 3.01 -5.00 3.46
CA ASP A 33 3.88 -5.06 4.65
C ASP A 33 4.51 -6.45 4.80
N GLN A 34 3.74 -7.52 4.52
CA GLN A 34 4.28 -8.87 4.52
C GLN A 34 5.42 -9.02 3.50
N MET A 35 5.20 -8.64 2.23
CA MET A 35 6.25 -8.73 1.20
C MET A 35 7.48 -7.89 1.55
N LEU A 36 7.30 -6.65 2.03
CA LEU A 36 8.41 -5.79 2.42
C LEU A 36 9.16 -6.30 3.66
N SER A 37 8.46 -6.94 4.59
CA SER A 37 9.09 -7.64 5.72
C SER A 37 9.92 -8.83 5.24
N GLU A 38 9.46 -9.59 4.24
CA GLU A 38 10.23 -10.67 3.64
C GLU A 38 11.47 -10.14 2.90
N VAL A 39 11.35 -9.02 2.17
CA VAL A 39 12.51 -8.33 1.57
C VAL A 39 13.52 -7.92 2.64
N ALA A 40 13.07 -7.28 3.73
CA ALA A 40 13.94 -6.85 4.82
C ALA A 40 14.69 -8.04 5.47
N GLN A 41 14.00 -9.15 5.70
CA GLN A 41 14.62 -10.37 6.24
C GLN A 41 15.65 -10.99 5.29
N ALA A 42 15.38 -10.98 3.97
CA ALA A 42 16.32 -11.45 2.97
C ALA A 42 17.57 -10.56 2.89
N ILE A 43 17.39 -9.24 2.94
CA ILE A 43 18.49 -8.27 3.07
C ILE A 43 19.32 -8.59 4.31
N ASP A 44 18.71 -8.74 5.49
CA ASP A 44 19.43 -9.02 6.74
C ASP A 44 20.29 -10.29 6.65
N ARG A 45 19.79 -11.33 5.97
CA ARG A 45 20.48 -12.61 5.72
C ARG A 45 21.53 -12.56 4.61
N ASP A 46 21.72 -11.40 3.98
CA ASP A 46 22.62 -11.19 2.83
C ASP A 46 22.20 -11.94 1.55
N ASP A 47 20.93 -12.34 1.48
CA ASP A 47 20.34 -13.01 0.33
C ASP A 47 19.71 -11.98 -0.61
N LEU A 48 20.57 -11.20 -1.29
CA LEU A 48 20.15 -10.08 -2.13
C LEU A 48 19.41 -10.53 -3.40
N GLU A 49 19.70 -11.72 -3.94
CA GLU A 49 18.97 -12.27 -5.07
C GLU A 49 17.52 -12.59 -4.69
N HIS A 50 17.31 -13.21 -3.52
CA HIS A 50 15.97 -13.47 -3.02
C HIS A 50 15.23 -12.17 -2.67
N ALA A 51 15.91 -11.21 -2.03
CA ALA A 51 15.35 -9.89 -1.75
C ALA A 51 14.88 -9.18 -3.02
N ALA A 52 15.69 -9.21 -4.09
CA ALA A 52 15.35 -8.64 -5.39
C ALA A 52 14.11 -9.32 -6.01
N SER A 53 14.05 -10.65 -5.92
CA SER A 53 12.91 -11.44 -6.43
C SER A 53 11.59 -11.10 -5.72
N ILE A 54 11.61 -10.94 -4.40
CA ILE A 54 10.42 -10.53 -3.64
C ILE A 54 10.07 -9.06 -3.93
N ALA A 55 11.06 -8.19 -4.04
CA ALA A 55 10.84 -6.78 -4.35
C ALA A 55 10.21 -6.56 -5.74
N ASP A 56 10.52 -7.41 -6.72
CA ASP A 56 9.89 -7.38 -8.04
C ASP A 56 8.41 -7.85 -7.99
N GLN A 57 8.13 -8.88 -7.19
CA GLN A 57 6.76 -9.32 -6.91
C GLN A 57 5.95 -8.23 -6.20
N PHE A 58 6.54 -7.59 -5.20
CA PHE A 58 5.97 -6.42 -4.52
C PHE A 58 5.67 -5.30 -5.52
N SER A 59 6.61 -4.94 -6.39
CA SER A 59 6.44 -3.89 -7.39
C SER A 59 5.29 -4.18 -8.36
N SER A 60 5.17 -5.43 -8.79
CA SER A 60 4.08 -5.90 -9.65
C SER A 60 2.71 -5.88 -8.95
N ALA A 61 2.67 -6.34 -7.69
CA ALA A 61 1.46 -6.34 -6.88
C ALA A 61 1.01 -4.91 -6.53
N TRP A 62 1.96 -4.03 -6.21
CA TRP A 62 1.72 -2.61 -5.95
C TRP A 62 1.03 -1.96 -7.15
N LYS A 63 1.64 -2.06 -8.35
CA LYS A 63 1.09 -1.46 -9.58
C LYS A 63 -0.35 -1.90 -9.88
N LYS A 64 -0.68 -3.17 -9.61
CA LYS A 64 -2.04 -3.70 -9.80
C LYS A 64 -3.03 -3.07 -8.81
N ASN A 65 -2.65 -2.95 -7.54
CA ASN A 65 -3.51 -2.42 -6.50
C ASN A 65 -3.62 -0.89 -6.55
N GLU A 66 -2.55 -0.19 -6.94
CA GLU A 66 -2.49 1.26 -7.14
C GLU A 66 -3.58 1.73 -8.13
N ALA A 67 -3.75 1.04 -9.26
CA ALA A 67 -4.81 1.32 -10.22
C ALA A 67 -6.23 1.27 -9.62
N VAL A 68 -6.41 0.54 -8.51
CA VAL A 68 -7.66 0.53 -7.75
C VAL A 68 -7.68 1.64 -6.70
N MET A 69 -6.58 1.84 -5.99
CA MET A 69 -6.43 2.84 -4.92
C MET A 69 -6.57 4.28 -5.43
N THR A 70 -6.15 4.59 -6.65
CA THR A 70 -6.34 5.93 -7.28
C THR A 70 -7.80 6.42 -7.29
N ARG A 71 -8.78 5.54 -7.10
CA ARG A 71 -10.20 5.91 -7.02
C ARG A 71 -10.63 6.51 -5.67
N TYR A 72 -9.85 6.29 -4.61
CA TYR A 72 -10.22 6.67 -3.25
C TYR A 72 -9.05 7.12 -2.35
N ILE A 73 -7.80 7.01 -2.81
CA ILE A 73 -6.61 7.54 -2.14
C ILE A 73 -6.09 8.75 -2.91
N HIS A 74 -5.51 9.72 -2.21
CA HIS A 74 -4.91 10.89 -2.84
C HIS A 74 -3.73 10.50 -3.74
N HIS A 75 -3.69 11.06 -4.96
CA HIS A 75 -2.66 10.76 -5.94
C HIS A 75 -1.25 11.04 -5.41
N ASP A 76 -1.05 12.14 -4.68
CA ASP A 76 0.26 12.53 -4.14
C ASP A 76 0.86 11.46 -3.22
N GLU A 77 0.03 10.74 -2.45
CA GLU A 77 0.48 9.67 -1.56
C GLU A 77 0.94 8.44 -2.33
N LEU A 78 0.19 8.07 -3.37
CA LEU A 78 0.54 6.96 -4.27
C LEU A 78 1.80 7.29 -5.08
N ASP A 79 1.94 8.53 -5.54
CA ASP A 79 3.10 9.00 -6.30
C ASP A 79 4.37 9.00 -5.45
N MET A 80 4.28 9.34 -4.17
CA MET A 80 5.41 9.21 -3.24
C MET A 80 5.89 7.77 -3.12
N ILE A 81 4.95 6.80 -3.02
CA ILE A 81 5.30 5.38 -2.96
C ILE A 81 5.90 4.93 -4.30
N ASN A 82 5.26 5.28 -5.42
CA ASN A 82 5.74 4.96 -6.77
C ASN A 82 7.18 5.42 -6.99
N GLY A 83 7.53 6.61 -6.51
CA GLY A 83 8.90 7.13 -6.59
C GLY A 83 9.93 6.26 -5.86
N VAL A 84 9.56 5.64 -4.74
CA VAL A 84 10.43 4.70 -4.03
C VAL A 84 10.42 3.31 -4.69
N VAL A 85 9.26 2.80 -5.10
CA VAL A 85 9.14 1.51 -5.82
C VAL A 85 10.02 1.49 -7.06
N ALA A 86 10.03 2.58 -7.84
CA ALA A 86 10.84 2.69 -9.06
C ALA A 86 12.35 2.56 -8.82
N ARG A 87 12.82 2.79 -7.60
CA ARG A 87 14.24 2.71 -7.22
C ARG A 87 14.64 1.30 -6.76
N LEU A 88 13.69 0.45 -6.35
CA LEU A 88 14.00 -0.89 -5.81
C LEU A 88 14.88 -1.75 -6.71
N PRO A 89 14.67 -1.82 -8.05
CA PRO A 89 15.52 -2.64 -8.90
C PRO A 89 16.98 -2.15 -8.92
N ALA A 90 17.19 -0.84 -8.97
CA ALA A 90 18.53 -0.25 -8.95
C ALA A 90 19.23 -0.45 -7.59
N LEU A 91 18.47 -0.34 -6.50
CA LEU A 91 18.98 -0.58 -5.14
C LEU A 91 19.35 -2.05 -4.93
N ALA A 92 18.55 -2.98 -5.44
CA ALA A 92 18.85 -4.40 -5.36
C ALA A 92 20.09 -4.80 -6.18
N GLN A 93 20.29 -4.15 -7.34
CA GLN A 93 21.40 -4.49 -8.24
C GLN A 93 22.71 -3.76 -7.91
N TYR A 94 22.63 -2.51 -7.47
CA TYR A 94 23.79 -1.61 -7.33
C TYR A 94 23.87 -0.90 -5.98
N GLY A 95 22.78 -0.93 -5.20
CA GLY A 95 22.70 -0.20 -3.95
C GLY A 95 23.53 -0.84 -2.85
N ALA A 96 23.96 -0.01 -1.90
CA ALA A 96 24.50 -0.52 -0.65
C ALA A 96 23.36 -1.18 0.15
N LYS A 97 23.67 -2.29 0.83
CA LYS A 97 22.72 -3.02 1.71
C LYS A 97 21.93 -2.08 2.65
N ALA A 98 22.63 -1.13 3.26
CA ALA A 98 22.04 -0.16 4.17
C ALA A 98 21.05 0.80 3.48
N GLU A 99 21.36 1.25 2.25
CA GLU A 99 20.47 2.11 1.47
C GLU A 99 19.23 1.35 1.02
N TYR A 100 19.42 0.11 0.56
CA TYR A 100 18.30 -0.74 0.15
C TYR A 100 17.36 -1.02 1.33
N ALA A 101 17.90 -1.39 2.50
CA ALA A 101 17.12 -1.58 3.72
C ALA A 101 16.35 -0.32 4.14
N ALA A 102 17.00 0.86 4.05
CA ALA A 102 16.37 2.13 4.42
C ALA A 102 15.17 2.48 3.51
N GLU A 103 15.27 2.23 2.21
CA GLU A 103 14.16 2.50 1.28
C GLU A 103 13.02 1.47 1.42
N VAL A 104 13.33 0.22 1.77
CA VAL A 104 12.31 -0.78 2.14
C VAL A 104 11.56 -0.34 3.41
N ASP A 105 12.26 0.11 4.45
CA ASP A 105 11.62 0.62 5.67
C ASP A 105 10.80 1.90 5.40
N ARG A 106 11.29 2.77 4.51
CA ARG A 106 10.56 3.95 4.05
C ARG A 106 9.24 3.57 3.35
N LEU A 107 9.26 2.59 2.46
CA LEU A 107 8.03 2.09 1.80
C LEU A 107 7.01 1.60 2.82
N ARG A 108 7.45 0.81 3.80
CA ARG A 108 6.57 0.30 4.87
C ARG A 108 5.90 1.44 5.63
N LYS A 109 6.67 2.48 6.00
CA LYS A 109 6.15 3.68 6.67
C LYS A 109 5.16 4.46 5.83
N LEU A 110 5.41 4.62 4.53
CA LEU A 110 4.48 5.32 3.64
C LEU A 110 3.16 4.54 3.50
N ILE A 111 3.24 3.22 3.33
CA ILE A 111 2.05 2.36 3.21
C ILE A 111 1.26 2.36 4.52
N SER A 112 1.93 2.23 5.68
CA SER A 112 1.25 2.29 6.97
C SER A 112 0.62 3.66 7.20
N HIS A 113 1.28 4.74 6.77
CA HIS A 113 0.71 6.09 6.88
C HIS A 113 -0.59 6.25 6.10
N ILE A 114 -0.67 5.76 4.86
CA ILE A 114 -1.93 5.79 4.08
C ILE A 114 -3.00 4.99 4.82
N ARG A 115 -2.68 3.74 5.23
CA ARG A 115 -3.62 2.89 5.95
C ARG A 115 -4.15 3.57 7.21
N ASP A 116 -3.25 4.08 8.04
CA ASP A 116 -3.57 4.62 9.35
C ASP A 116 -4.31 5.97 9.23
N SER A 117 -4.13 6.71 8.14
CA SER A 117 -4.87 7.95 7.85
C SER A 117 -6.31 7.70 7.38
N GLU A 118 -6.53 6.60 6.66
CA GLU A 118 -7.86 6.23 6.14
C GLU A 118 -8.71 5.44 7.14
N ILE A 119 -8.09 4.77 8.13
CA ILE A 119 -8.83 4.05 9.18
C ILE A 119 -9.57 5.06 10.07
N PRO A 120 -10.92 4.95 10.18
CA PRO A 120 -11.69 5.80 11.07
C PRO A 120 -11.29 5.55 12.53
N ASN A 121 -10.58 6.51 13.12
CA ASN A 121 -10.25 6.53 14.54
C ASN A 121 -10.51 7.93 15.11
N LEU A 122 -10.62 8.06 16.44
CA LEU A 122 -10.97 9.33 17.07
C LEU A 122 -9.98 10.46 16.73
N SER A 123 -8.71 10.15 16.54
CA SER A 123 -7.66 11.12 16.20
C SER A 123 -7.67 11.56 14.74
N ASN A 124 -8.31 10.78 13.84
CA ASN A 124 -8.44 11.13 12.42
C ASN A 124 -9.75 11.86 12.12
N ILE A 125 -10.77 11.71 12.98
CA ILE A 125 -12.11 12.29 12.78
C ILE A 125 -12.27 13.63 13.53
N PHE A 126 -11.54 13.83 14.63
CA PHE A 126 -11.61 15.01 15.50
C PHE A 126 -10.20 15.57 15.76
#